data_AF-A0A9E5W190-F1
#
_entry.id   AF-A0A9E5W190-F1
#
_cell.length_a   1.000
_cell.length_b   1.000
_cell.length_c   1.000
_cell.angle_alpha   90.00
_cell.angle_beta   90.00
_cell.angle_gamma   90.00
#
_symmetry.space_group_name_H-M   'P 1'
#
loop_
_entity.id
_entity.type
_entity.pdbx_description
1 polymer ?
#
loop_
_entity_poly.entity_id
_entity_poly.type
_entity_poly.pdbx_seq_one_letter_code
_entity_poly.pdbx_strand_id
1 'polypeptide(L)'
;MRNTMTRSGSLITVPNTYTMYQQETDTYCIPATVKSILMYINGTSPSQSTIAETTGTDPTKIPDYLNDRQDECYYIYTAKSKFDQEGMCSRLYSTIVNNDVPASMGISGTTASNWYYVTNGHSLAVFGIYDDYSYIRFGDPLGDRVAGCPYFYSKSASLSYSVCTRLVW
;
A
#
# COMPACT_ATOMS: atom_id res chain seq x y z
N MET A 1 -27.69 -32.39 7.22
CA MET A 1 -27.40 -30.94 7.14
C MET A 1 -25.89 -30.79 6.93
N ARG A 2 -25.45 -30.35 5.75
CA ARG A 2 -24.03 -30.12 5.48
C ARG A 2 -23.66 -28.76 6.07
N ASN A 3 -22.83 -28.78 7.09
CA ASN A 3 -22.28 -27.58 7.72
C ASN A 3 -21.22 -27.01 6.78
N THR A 4 -21.60 -26.09 5.88
CA THR A 4 -20.65 -25.30 5.09
C THR A 4 -19.99 -24.30 6.02
N MET A 5 -18.91 -24.72 6.69
CA MET A 5 -17.94 -23.77 7.22
C MET A 5 -17.32 -23.06 6.00
N THR A 6 -17.81 -21.86 5.69
CA THR A 6 -17.07 -20.91 4.85
C THR A 6 -15.77 -20.60 5.58
N ARG A 7 -14.68 -21.22 5.15
CA ARG A 7 -13.33 -20.86 5.58
C ARG A 7 -13.11 -19.42 5.12
N SER A 8 -13.13 -18.47 6.06
CA SER A 8 -12.63 -17.12 5.83
C SER A 8 -11.11 -17.21 5.65
N GLY A 9 -10.55 -16.47 4.70
CA GLY A 9 -9.11 -16.39 4.55
C GLY A 9 -8.41 -15.93 5.82
N SER A 10 -7.13 -16.26 5.91
CA SER A 10 -6.23 -15.82 6.97
C SER A 10 -5.47 -14.58 6.50
N LEU A 11 -5.43 -13.55 7.33
CA LEU A 11 -4.59 -12.38 7.08
C LEU A 11 -3.12 -12.78 7.19
N ILE A 12 -2.37 -12.55 6.13
CA ILE A 12 -0.91 -12.60 6.10
C ILE A 12 -0.41 -11.16 6.07
N THR A 13 0.53 -10.81 6.94
CA THR A 13 1.25 -9.54 6.87
C THR A 13 2.71 -9.81 6.61
N VAL A 14 3.45 -8.78 6.22
CA VAL A 14 4.91 -8.80 6.31
C VAL A 14 5.36 -9.29 7.71
N PRO A 15 6.46 -10.05 7.84
CA PRO A 15 6.75 -10.85 9.04
C PRO A 15 7.04 -10.04 10.31
N ASN A 16 7.71 -8.89 10.16
CA ASN A 16 7.99 -7.96 11.26
C ASN A 16 6.91 -6.89 11.43
N THR A 17 6.95 -6.14 12.53
CA THR A 17 6.03 -5.01 12.76
C THR A 17 6.22 -3.92 11.71
N TYR A 18 5.14 -3.61 10.99
CA TYR A 18 5.09 -2.48 10.06
C TYR A 18 4.67 -1.19 10.77
N THR A 19 5.42 -0.11 10.56
CA THR A 19 5.11 1.24 11.06
C THR A 19 4.74 2.14 9.90
N MET A 20 3.56 2.77 9.97
CA MET A 20 3.17 3.81 9.01
C MET A 20 3.61 5.17 9.53
N TYR A 21 4.47 5.86 8.79
CA TYR A 21 4.86 7.23 9.07
C TYR A 21 3.86 8.20 8.42
N GLN A 22 3.20 9.04 9.22
CA GLN A 22 2.24 10.03 8.74
C GLN A 22 2.88 11.01 7.76
N GLN A 23 2.15 11.46 6.73
CA GLN A 23 2.66 12.51 5.85
C GLN A 23 2.86 13.84 6.59
N GLU A 24 4.02 14.46 6.39
CA GLU A 24 4.40 15.71 7.05
C GLU A 24 3.66 16.92 6.44
N THR A 25 3.34 16.85 5.14
CA THR A 25 2.61 17.89 4.39
C THR A 25 1.52 17.28 3.51
N ASP A 26 0.63 18.09 2.96
CA ASP A 26 -0.53 17.63 2.18
C ASP A 26 -0.14 16.94 0.85
N THR A 27 1.07 17.17 0.35
CA THR A 27 1.58 16.59 -0.90
C THR A 27 2.51 15.39 -0.68
N TYR A 28 2.76 15.01 0.58
CA TYR A 28 3.81 14.03 0.94
C TYR A 28 3.30 12.59 1.12
N CYS A 29 2.15 12.23 0.54
CA CYS A 29 1.67 10.85 0.61
C CYS A 29 2.65 9.84 -0.02
N ILE A 30 3.31 10.19 -1.12
CA ILE A 30 4.35 9.36 -1.74
C ILE A 30 5.60 9.29 -0.85
N PRO A 31 6.23 10.42 -0.45
CA PRO A 31 7.35 10.41 0.50
C PRO A 31 7.10 9.62 1.78
N ALA A 32 5.92 9.76 2.38
CA ALA A 32 5.54 9.05 3.60
C ALA A 32 5.39 7.53 3.37
N THR A 33 4.80 7.13 2.24
CA THR A 33 4.71 5.73 1.81
C THR A 33 6.12 5.13 1.63
N VAL A 34 6.97 5.80 0.86
CA VAL A 34 8.36 5.36 0.60
C VAL A 34 9.15 5.26 1.89
N LYS A 35 9.05 6.27 2.77
CA LYS A 35 9.70 6.25 4.09
C LYS A 35 9.29 5.03 4.90
N SER A 36 8.01 4.71 4.92
CA SER A 36 7.50 3.59 5.71
C SER A 36 7.95 2.24 5.17
N ILE A 37 8.03 2.10 3.85
CA ILE A 37 8.61 0.92 3.19
C ILE A 37 10.11 0.80 3.52
N LEU A 38 10.91 1.85 3.34
CA LEU A 38 12.34 1.81 3.64
C LEU A 38 12.65 1.59 5.13
N MET A 39 11.89 2.22 6.02
CA MET A 39 12.00 1.97 7.47
C MET A 39 11.71 0.51 7.80
N TYR A 40 10.77 -0.13 7.12
CA TYR A 40 10.50 -1.54 7.30
C TYR A 40 11.67 -2.41 6.84
N ILE A 41 12.18 -2.16 5.63
CA ILE A 41 13.22 -2.98 4.99
C ILE A 41 14.58 -2.80 5.67
N ASN A 42 15.01 -1.54 5.85
CA ASN A 42 16.37 -1.20 6.28
C ASN A 42 16.47 -0.84 7.77
N GLY A 43 15.34 -0.67 8.47
CA GLY A 43 15.31 -0.03 9.79
C GLY A 43 15.63 1.46 9.78
N THR A 44 15.92 2.04 8.61
CA THR A 44 16.29 3.45 8.42
C THR A 44 15.73 3.99 7.10
N SER A 45 15.51 5.30 7.03
CA SER A 45 15.04 5.99 5.83
C SER A 45 15.48 7.46 5.87
N PRO A 46 15.74 8.08 4.70
CA PRO A 46 15.77 9.53 4.60
C PRO A 46 14.46 10.19 5.10
N SER A 47 14.51 11.50 5.37
CA SER A 47 13.31 12.29 5.70
C SER A 47 12.35 12.36 4.50
N GLN A 48 11.08 12.71 4.75
CA GLN A 48 10.11 12.87 3.66
C GLN A 48 10.50 14.01 2.72
N SER A 49 11.10 15.09 3.24
CA SER A 49 11.63 16.18 2.41
C SER A 49 12.71 15.69 1.43
N THR A 50 13.68 14.91 1.89
CA THR A 50 14.74 14.35 1.03
C THR A 50 14.18 13.34 0.02
N ILE A 51 13.18 12.54 0.39
CA ILE A 51 12.50 11.66 -0.56
C ILE A 51 11.77 12.50 -1.62
N ALA A 52 11.07 13.56 -1.20
CA ALA A 52 10.31 14.45 -2.06
C ALA A 52 11.18 15.18 -3.09
N GLU A 53 12.45 15.47 -2.80
CA GLU A 53 13.39 16.04 -3.78
C GLU A 53 13.53 15.17 -5.03
N THR A 54 13.41 13.84 -4.89
CA THR A 54 13.50 12.90 -6.01
C THR A 54 12.11 12.54 -6.54
N THR A 55 11.24 12.04 -5.67
CA THR A 55 9.94 11.48 -6.08
C THR A 55 8.90 12.57 -6.35
N GLY A 56 8.95 13.68 -5.62
CA GLY A 56 7.87 14.66 -5.58
C GLY A 56 6.51 13.99 -5.37
N THR A 57 5.56 14.32 -6.24
CA THR A 57 4.23 13.72 -6.32
C THR A 57 4.09 12.70 -7.46
N ASP A 58 5.20 12.29 -8.08
CA ASP A 58 5.21 11.36 -9.21
C ASP A 58 5.44 9.92 -8.75
N PRO A 59 4.40 9.06 -8.80
CA PRO A 59 4.54 7.70 -8.32
C PRO A 59 5.38 6.80 -9.23
N THR A 60 5.64 7.20 -10.47
CA THR A 60 6.47 6.41 -11.39
C THR A 60 7.93 6.38 -10.95
N LYS A 61 8.34 7.29 -10.06
CA LYS A 61 9.68 7.37 -9.47
C LYS A 61 9.87 6.54 -8.20
N ILE A 62 8.79 5.98 -7.64
CA ILE A 62 8.87 5.15 -6.43
C ILE A 62 9.77 3.92 -6.64
N PRO A 63 9.65 3.14 -7.74
CA PRO A 63 10.47 1.95 -7.93
C PRO A 63 11.96 2.26 -7.94
N ASP A 64 12.41 3.20 -8.79
CA ASP A 64 13.81 3.59 -8.89
C ASP A 64 14.35 4.05 -7.52
N TYR A 65 13.58 4.86 -6.79
CA TYR A 65 14.01 5.33 -5.47
C TYR A 65 14.19 4.20 -4.45
N LEU A 66 13.27 3.22 -4.43
CA LEU A 66 13.35 2.05 -3.56
C LEU A 66 14.47 1.12 -3.98
N ASN A 67 14.59 0.80 -5.27
CA ASN A 67 15.59 -0.11 -5.82
C ASN A 67 17.02 0.39 -5.64
N ASP A 68 17.22 1.71 -5.60
CA ASP A 68 18.54 2.32 -5.32
C ASP A 68 18.95 2.23 -3.83
N ARG A 69 18.05 1.79 -2.93
CA ARG A 69 18.22 1.94 -1.47
C ARG A 69 17.99 0.66 -0.66
N GLN A 70 17.62 -0.43 -1.30
CA GLN A 70 17.49 -1.75 -0.68
C GLN A 70 17.66 -2.84 -1.73
N ASP A 71 18.01 -4.05 -1.28
CA ASP A 71 18.30 -5.20 -2.16
C ASP A 71 17.35 -6.41 -1.90
N GLU A 72 16.29 -6.26 -1.09
CA GLU A 72 15.36 -7.33 -0.72
C GLU A 72 14.34 -7.65 -1.84
N CYS A 73 13.89 -6.63 -2.56
CA CYS A 73 12.88 -6.78 -3.60
C CYS A 73 13.14 -5.80 -4.76
N TYR A 74 13.01 -6.28 -5.99
CA TYR A 74 13.03 -5.40 -7.16
C TYR A 74 11.62 -4.88 -7.46
N TYR A 75 11.35 -3.64 -7.07
CA TYR A 75 10.06 -3.00 -7.25
C TYR A 75 9.83 -2.57 -8.70
N ILE A 76 8.58 -2.67 -9.17
CA ILE A 76 8.16 -2.12 -10.47
C ILE A 76 6.87 -1.32 -10.37
N TYR A 77 6.75 -0.26 -11.19
CA TYR A 77 5.50 0.47 -11.35
C TYR A 77 4.57 -0.27 -12.33
N THR A 78 3.33 -0.48 -11.94
CA THR A 78 2.30 -1.04 -12.82
C THR A 78 1.02 -0.21 -12.76
N ALA A 79 0.61 0.36 -13.89
CA ALA A 79 -0.65 1.10 -14.00
C ALA A 79 -1.87 0.17 -13.93
N LYS A 80 -3.00 0.67 -13.42
CA LYS A 80 -4.27 -0.08 -13.28
C LYS A 80 -4.77 -0.74 -14.57
N SER A 81 -4.45 -0.19 -15.75
CA SER A 81 -4.83 -0.76 -17.05
C SER A 81 -4.12 -2.07 -17.39
N LYS A 82 -3.13 -2.49 -16.58
CA LYS A 82 -2.31 -3.69 -16.81
C LYS A 82 -2.70 -4.89 -15.94
N PHE A 83 -3.74 -4.76 -15.12
CA PHE A 83 -4.22 -5.84 -14.26
C PHE A 83 -5.71 -5.74 -13.93
N ASP A 84 -6.30 -6.91 -13.71
CA ASP A 84 -7.61 -7.07 -13.08
C ASP A 84 -7.48 -7.26 -11.56
N GLN A 85 -8.59 -7.57 -10.88
CA GLN A 85 -8.60 -7.69 -9.41
C GLN A 85 -7.71 -8.84 -8.94
N GLU A 86 -7.76 -9.99 -9.60
CA GLU A 86 -6.91 -11.13 -9.29
C GLU A 86 -5.43 -10.80 -9.56
N GLY A 87 -5.15 -10.11 -10.66
CA GLY A 87 -3.84 -9.56 -10.97
C GLY A 87 -3.33 -8.56 -9.93
N MET A 88 -4.19 -7.73 -9.35
CA MET A 88 -3.82 -6.84 -8.24
C MET A 88 -3.43 -7.65 -7.00
N CYS A 89 -4.25 -8.64 -6.63
CA CYS A 89 -4.04 -9.44 -5.42
C CYS A 89 -2.81 -10.35 -5.54
N SER A 90 -2.61 -11.02 -6.66
CA SER A 90 -1.45 -11.88 -6.90
C SER A 90 -0.12 -11.12 -6.83
N ARG A 91 -0.07 -9.89 -7.37
CA ARG A 91 1.11 -9.01 -7.29
C ARG A 91 1.40 -8.59 -5.85
N LEU A 92 0.37 -8.09 -5.15
CA LEU A 92 0.50 -7.72 -3.74
C LEU A 92 0.91 -8.92 -2.87
N TYR A 93 0.33 -10.09 -3.12
CA TYR A 93 0.71 -11.33 -2.43
C TYR A 93 2.17 -11.69 -2.69
N SER A 94 2.64 -11.58 -3.93
CA SER A 94 4.05 -11.85 -4.24
C SER A 94 4.97 -10.92 -3.45
N THR A 95 4.69 -9.62 -3.41
CA THR A 95 5.53 -8.66 -2.66
C THR A 95 5.49 -8.93 -1.16
N ILE A 96 4.30 -9.12 -0.59
CA ILE A 96 4.09 -9.22 0.85
C ILE A 96 4.48 -10.58 1.43
N VAL A 97 4.19 -11.66 0.70
CA VAL A 97 4.29 -13.04 1.20
C VAL A 97 5.50 -13.78 0.63
N ASN A 98 5.87 -13.52 -0.63
CA ASN A 98 7.03 -14.20 -1.23
C ASN A 98 8.33 -13.40 -1.02
N ASN A 99 8.24 -12.07 -1.01
CA ASN A 99 9.40 -11.19 -0.84
C ASN A 99 9.46 -10.55 0.55
N ASP A 100 8.50 -10.85 1.44
CA ASP A 100 8.46 -10.36 2.83
C ASP A 100 8.55 -8.82 2.99
N VAL A 101 8.13 -8.05 1.98
CA VAL A 101 8.20 -6.58 2.01
C VAL A 101 6.87 -5.91 1.69
N PRO A 102 6.61 -4.66 2.15
CA PRO A 102 5.38 -3.96 1.82
C PRO A 102 5.39 -3.45 0.37
N ALA A 103 4.21 -3.31 -0.21
CA ALA A 103 3.98 -2.70 -1.52
C ALA A 103 3.41 -1.28 -1.38
N SER A 104 3.27 -0.57 -2.50
CA SER A 104 2.50 0.68 -2.59
C SER A 104 1.31 0.54 -3.53
N MET A 105 0.16 1.09 -3.14
CA MET A 105 -1.02 1.22 -3.98
C MET A 105 -1.38 2.69 -4.13
N GLY A 106 -1.68 3.11 -5.37
CA GLY A 106 -2.31 4.40 -5.61
C GLY A 106 -3.84 4.27 -5.60
N ILE A 107 -4.55 5.25 -5.04
CA ILE A 107 -6.01 5.29 -5.04
C ILE A 107 -6.54 6.62 -5.59
N SER A 108 -7.75 6.61 -6.18
CA SER A 108 -8.53 7.81 -6.53
C SER A 108 -10.02 7.45 -6.68
N GLY A 109 -10.88 8.47 -6.83
CA GLY A 109 -12.31 8.25 -7.06
C GLY A 109 -13.04 7.69 -5.83
N THR A 110 -12.50 7.96 -4.64
CA THR A 110 -13.09 7.53 -3.38
C THR A 110 -14.28 8.41 -2.98
N THR A 111 -15.16 7.86 -2.15
CA THR A 111 -16.26 8.53 -1.47
C THR A 111 -16.13 8.28 0.03
N ALA A 112 -16.80 9.10 0.86
CA ALA A 112 -16.85 8.85 2.29
C ALA A 112 -17.59 7.54 2.68
N SER A 113 -18.30 6.91 1.75
CA SER A 113 -18.96 5.61 1.96
C SER A 113 -18.08 4.41 1.62
N ASN A 114 -17.17 4.56 0.65
CA ASN A 114 -16.31 3.47 0.18
C ASN A 114 -14.90 3.56 0.79
N TRP A 115 -14.48 4.75 1.20
CA TRP A 115 -13.21 5.04 1.84
C TRP A 115 -13.39 5.98 3.04
N TYR A 116 -12.33 6.23 3.80
CA TYR A 116 -12.39 7.16 4.93
C TYR A 116 -12.45 8.63 4.51
N TYR A 117 -12.12 8.93 3.25
CA TYR A 117 -12.10 10.28 2.70
C TYR A 117 -12.22 10.27 1.17
N VAL A 118 -12.54 11.43 0.60
CA VAL A 118 -12.54 11.69 -0.84
C VAL A 118 -11.14 12.13 -1.27
N THR A 119 -10.60 11.52 -2.33
CA THR A 119 -9.33 11.95 -2.94
C THR A 119 -9.33 11.78 -4.45
N ASN A 120 -8.68 12.72 -5.14
CA ASN A 120 -8.38 12.64 -6.58
C ASN A 120 -7.06 11.90 -6.85
N GLY A 121 -6.30 11.55 -5.82
CA GLY A 121 -5.03 10.85 -5.92
C GLY A 121 -4.36 10.74 -4.56
N HIS A 122 -4.02 9.53 -4.15
CA HIS A 122 -3.30 9.28 -2.91
C HIS A 122 -2.43 8.03 -3.00
N SER A 123 -1.34 8.00 -2.25
CA SER A 123 -0.44 6.84 -2.15
C SER A 123 -0.54 6.23 -0.76
N LEU A 124 -0.69 4.91 -0.74
CA LEU A 124 -0.78 4.09 0.45
C LEU A 124 0.29 3.00 0.42
N ALA A 125 0.65 2.50 1.60
CA ALA A 125 1.37 1.25 1.73
C ALA A 125 0.39 0.08 1.86
N VAL A 126 0.78 -1.07 1.34
CA VAL A 126 0.08 -2.34 1.52
C VAL A 126 1.04 -3.31 2.19
N PHE A 127 0.72 -3.73 3.40
CA PHE A 127 1.61 -4.56 4.24
C PHE A 127 0.98 -5.89 4.64
N GLY A 128 -0.24 -6.17 4.17
CA GLY A 128 -0.90 -7.44 4.39
C GLY A 128 -2.00 -7.73 3.38
N ILE A 129 -2.30 -9.00 3.21
CA ILE A 129 -3.31 -9.53 2.31
C ILE A 129 -3.87 -10.84 2.89
N TYR A 130 -5.14 -11.12 2.64
CA TYR A 130 -5.72 -12.41 3.02
C TYR A 130 -5.33 -13.49 1.99
N ASP A 131 -5.06 -14.71 2.46
CA ASP A 131 -4.63 -15.85 1.62
C ASP A 131 -5.66 -16.27 0.56
N ASP A 132 -6.93 -15.89 0.74
CA ASP A 132 -8.03 -16.10 -0.20
C ASP A 132 -8.34 -14.86 -1.07
N TYR A 133 -7.50 -13.82 -0.99
CA TYR A 133 -7.66 -12.54 -1.68
C TYR A 133 -8.98 -11.80 -1.36
N SER A 134 -9.61 -12.07 -0.22
CA SER A 134 -10.85 -11.39 0.17
C SER A 134 -10.62 -9.95 0.61
N TYR A 135 -9.52 -9.67 1.31
CA TYR A 135 -9.19 -8.36 1.87
C TYR A 135 -7.70 -8.00 1.74
N ILE A 136 -7.45 -6.70 1.70
CA ILE A 136 -6.13 -6.08 1.64
C ILE A 136 -5.96 -5.18 2.85
N ARG A 137 -4.77 -5.19 3.46
CA ARG A 137 -4.40 -4.42 4.65
C ARG A 137 -3.51 -3.24 4.26
N PHE A 138 -3.96 -2.04 4.59
CA PHE A 138 -3.34 -0.77 4.23
C PHE A 138 -2.70 -0.08 5.42
N GLY A 139 -1.55 0.54 5.18
CA GLY A 139 -1.01 1.63 5.99
C GLY A 139 -1.23 2.96 5.26
N ASP A 140 -1.95 3.89 5.89
CA ASP A 140 -2.32 5.17 5.28
C ASP A 140 -1.57 6.35 5.91
N PRO A 141 -0.78 7.12 5.14
CA PRO A 141 -0.10 8.30 5.65
C PRO A 141 -1.04 9.42 6.10
N LEU A 142 -2.34 9.37 5.78
CA LEU A 142 -3.37 10.28 6.32
C LEU A 142 -4.02 9.78 7.61
N GLY A 143 -3.59 8.65 8.17
CA GLY A 143 -4.05 8.16 9.47
C GLY A 143 -3.96 9.25 10.53
N ASP A 144 -5.03 9.48 11.28
CA ASP A 144 -5.25 10.54 12.26
C ASP A 144 -5.18 12.00 11.76
N ARG A 145 -4.69 12.24 10.54
CA ARG A 145 -4.73 13.55 9.87
C ARG A 145 -6.12 13.85 9.32
N VAL A 146 -6.79 12.81 8.82
CA VAL A 146 -8.21 12.84 8.45
C VAL A 146 -9.02 12.31 9.62
N ALA A 147 -10.01 13.09 10.07
CA ALA A 147 -10.90 12.69 11.16
C ALA A 147 -11.55 11.32 10.87
N GLY A 148 -11.35 10.36 11.77
CA GLY A 148 -11.90 9.00 11.66
C GLY A 148 -11.14 8.06 10.72
N CYS A 149 -10.03 8.49 10.10
CA CYS A 149 -9.16 7.61 9.33
C CYS A 149 -8.09 6.98 10.24
N PRO A 150 -8.13 5.67 10.52
CA PRO A 150 -7.05 5.01 11.25
C PRO A 150 -5.79 4.88 10.37
N TYR A 151 -4.61 4.74 10.97
CA TYR A 151 -3.37 4.41 10.23
C TYR A 151 -3.45 3.07 9.51
N PHE A 152 -4.12 2.09 10.13
CA PHE A 152 -4.15 0.72 9.64
C PHE A 152 -5.58 0.21 9.52
N TYR A 153 -5.96 -0.25 8.34
CA TYR A 153 -7.29 -0.78 8.09
C TYR A 153 -7.30 -1.80 6.95
N SER A 154 -8.38 -2.57 6.87
CA SER A 154 -8.61 -3.53 5.81
C SER A 154 -9.77 -3.10 4.92
N LYS A 155 -9.66 -3.34 3.61
CA LYS A 155 -10.75 -3.15 2.63
C LYS A 155 -10.86 -4.40 1.77
N SER A 156 -12.05 -4.71 1.30
CA SER A 156 -12.23 -5.87 0.42
C SER A 156 -11.43 -5.67 -0.86
N ALA A 157 -10.90 -6.75 -1.43
CA ALA A 157 -10.11 -6.67 -2.66
C ALA A 157 -10.90 -6.03 -3.81
N SER A 158 -12.21 -6.30 -3.90
CA SER A 158 -13.09 -5.69 -4.89
C SER A 158 -13.20 -4.16 -4.74
N LEU A 159 -13.38 -3.67 -3.51
CA LEU A 159 -13.42 -2.25 -3.23
C LEU A 159 -12.07 -1.59 -3.49
N SER A 160 -10.97 -2.17 -2.99
CA SER A 160 -9.61 -1.69 -3.25
C SER A 160 -9.32 -1.61 -4.74
N TYR A 161 -9.71 -2.63 -5.52
CA TYR A 161 -9.55 -2.65 -6.96
C TYR A 161 -10.34 -1.54 -7.67
N SER A 162 -11.57 -1.25 -7.21
CA SER A 162 -12.41 -0.20 -7.81
C SER A 162 -11.85 1.21 -7.69
N VAL A 163 -11.01 1.46 -6.66
CA VAL A 163 -10.38 2.77 -6.42
C VAL A 163 -8.89 2.78 -6.80
N CYS A 164 -8.31 1.62 -7.10
CA CYS A 164 -6.90 1.47 -7.42
C CYS A 164 -6.54 2.16 -8.74
N THR A 165 -5.45 2.93 -8.74
CA THR A 165 -4.89 3.59 -9.94
C THR A 165 -3.59 2.95 -10.42
N ARG A 166 -2.85 2.31 -9.51
CA ARG A 166 -1.54 1.69 -9.77
C ARG A 166 -1.10 0.79 -8.62
N LEU A 167 -0.10 -0.02 -8.88
CA LEU A 167 0.72 -0.71 -7.90
C LEU A 167 2.19 -0.35 -8.08
N VAL A 168 2.93 -0.34 -6.98
CA VAL A 168 4.38 -0.55 -6.96
C VAL A 168 4.63 -1.76 -6.07
N TRP A 169 5.15 -2.82 -6.67
CA TRP A 169 5.13 -4.18 -6.12
C TRP A 169 6.42 -4.93 -6.49
#